data_AF-A0A2S5LEK0-F1
#
_entry.id   AF-A0A2S5LEK0-F1
#
_cell.length_a   1.000
_cell.length_b   1.000
_cell.length_c   1.000
_cell.angle_alpha   90.00
_cell.angle_beta   90.00
_cell.angle_gamma   90.00
#
_symmetry.space_group_name_H-M   'P 1'
#
loop_
_entity.id
_entity.type
_entity.pdbx_description
1 polymer ?
#
loop_
_entity_poly.entity_id
_entity_poly.type
_entity_poly.pdbx_seq_one_letter_code
_entity_poly.pdbx_strand_id
1 'polypeptide(L)' 'DDAMLEDYFKAAPTAALRRRFKAMLCASLLREALWSLVSEGRSSIDFDYVAYSEQNLTRFDEAWAAFQQMERA' A
#
# COMPACT_ATOMS: atom_id res chain seq x y z
N ASP A 1 11.64 2.97 3.53
CA ASP A 1 11.64 2.54 2.11
C ASP A 1 12.86 3.03 1.33
N ASP A 2 13.50 4.14 1.72
CA ASP A 2 14.72 4.64 1.03
C ASP A 2 15.84 3.60 0.89
N ALA A 3 16.26 2.93 1.97
CA ALA A 3 17.33 1.93 1.91
C ALA A 3 17.02 0.76 0.95
N MET A 4 15.75 0.34 0.90
CA MET A 4 15.29 -0.71 -0.02
C MET A 4 15.30 -0.21 -1.47
N LEU A 5 14.82 1.01 -1.72
CA LEU A 5 14.84 1.60 -3.06
C LEU A 5 16.28 1.82 -3.55
N GLU A 6 17.16 2.27 -2.67
CA GLU A 6 18.58 2.45 -2.99
C GLU A 6 19.25 1.12 -3.33
N ASP A 7 19.01 0.08 -2.55
CA ASP A 7 19.56 -1.24 -2.84
C ASP A 7 18.99 -1.85 -4.14
N TYR A 8 17.69 -1.65 -4.42
CA TYR A 8 17.05 -2.15 -5.63
C TYR A 8 17.54 -1.43 -6.89
N PHE A 9 17.60 -0.09 -6.87
CA PHE A 9 18.00 0.71 -8.03
C PHE A 9 19.51 0.95 -8.12
N LYS A 10 20.28 0.52 -7.11
CA LYS A 10 21.73 0.75 -6.98
C LYS A 10 22.11 2.23 -7.08
N ALA A 11 21.22 3.11 -6.62
CA ALA A 11 21.38 4.56 -6.63
C ALA A 11 20.44 5.19 -5.60
N ALA A 12 20.85 6.32 -5.03
CA ALA A 12 20.01 7.07 -4.10
C ALA A 12 18.65 7.43 -4.76
N PRO A 13 17.51 7.16 -4.10
CA PRO A 13 16.21 7.40 -4.72
C PRO A 13 16.00 8.90 -4.98
N THR A 14 15.46 9.23 -6.14
CA THR A 14 15.06 10.60 -6.47
C THR A 14 13.73 10.94 -5.78
N ALA A 15 13.41 12.23 -5.64
CA ALA A 15 12.10 12.66 -5.14
C ALA A 15 10.95 12.10 -5.99
N ALA A 16 11.12 12.10 -7.33
CA ALA A 16 10.14 11.53 -8.26
C ALA A 16 9.94 10.02 -8.03
N LEU A 17 11.01 9.26 -7.78
CA LEU A 17 10.92 7.83 -7.47
C LEU A 17 10.20 7.58 -6.14
N ARG A 18 10.55 8.32 -5.07
CA ARG A 18 9.86 8.22 -3.77
C ARG A 18 8.37 8.49 -3.91
N ARG A 19 8.00 9.57 -4.62
CA ARG A 19 6.59 9.92 -4.86
C ARG A 19 5.85 8.79 -5.57
N ARG A 20 6.41 8.24 -6.67
CA ARG A 20 5.80 7.13 -7.40
C ARG A 20 5.65 5.88 -6.55
N PHE A 21 6.64 5.57 -5.72
CA PHE A 21 6.60 4.44 -4.80
C PHE A 21 5.48 4.58 -3.78
N LYS A 22 5.38 5.74 -3.11
CA LYS A 22 4.33 6.01 -2.12
C LYS A 22 2.93 5.98 -2.73
N ALA A 23 2.74 6.54 -3.94
CA ALA A 23 1.49 6.44 -4.66
C ALA A 23 1.10 4.97 -4.96
N MET A 24 2.07 4.16 -5.39
CA MET A 24 1.84 2.74 -5.67
C MET A 24 1.55 1.93 -4.41
N LEU A 25 2.17 2.28 -3.27
CA LEU A 25 1.88 1.67 -1.98
C LEU A 25 0.41 1.87 -1.59
N CYS A 26 -0.12 3.09 -1.74
CA CYS A 26 -1.53 3.38 -1.50
C CYS A 26 -2.43 2.53 -2.40
N ALA A 27 -2.15 2.52 -3.71
CA ALA A 27 -2.92 1.73 -4.67
C ALA A 27 -2.89 0.22 -4.37
N SER A 28 -1.72 -0.31 -3.97
CA SER A 28 -1.57 -1.72 -3.61
C SER A 28 -2.37 -2.10 -2.37
N LEU A 29 -2.33 -1.29 -1.32
CA LEU A 29 -3.08 -1.56 -0.08
C LEU A 29 -4.59 -1.53 -0.31
N LEU A 30 -5.07 -0.54 -1.07
CA LEU A 30 -6.48 -0.47 -1.45
C LEU A 30 -6.90 -1.68 -2.31
N ARG A 31 -6.05 -2.09 -3.28
CA ARG A 31 -6.32 -3.27 -4.10
C ARG A 31 -6.44 -4.54 -3.25
N GLU A 32 -5.57 -4.72 -2.25
CA GLU A 32 -5.62 -5.87 -1.34
C GLU A 32 -6.87 -5.87 -0.45
N ALA A 33 -7.26 -4.70 0.09
CA ALA A 33 -8.50 -4.57 0.82
C ALA A 33 -9.71 -4.95 -0.04
N LEU A 34 -9.80 -4.42 -1.27
CA LEU A 34 -10.89 -4.74 -2.20
C LEU A 34 -10.90 -6.22 -2.61
N TRP A 35 -9.72 -6.81 -2.85
CA TRP A 35 -9.61 -8.24 -3.12
C TRP A 35 -10.16 -9.08 -1.96
N SER A 36 -9.82 -8.72 -0.72
CA SER A 36 -10.25 -9.43 0.48
C SER A 36 -11.76 -9.32 0.70
N LEU A 37 -12.33 -8.11 0.57
CA LEU A 37 -13.78 -7.86 0.68
C LEU A 37 -14.59 -8.66 -0.35
N VAL A 38 -14.12 -8.74 -1.60
CA VAL A 38 -14.80 -9.55 -2.63
C VAL A 38 -14.63 -11.05 -2.33
N SER A 39 -13.45 -11.46 -1.87
CA SER A 39 -13.13 -12.86 -1.60
C SER A 39 -13.93 -13.41 -0.43
N GLU A 40 -14.26 -12.61 0.58
CA GLU A 40 -15.11 -13.00 1.71
C GLU A 40 -16.40 -13.71 1.27
N GLY A 41 -17.06 -13.24 0.21
CA GLY A 41 -18.31 -13.82 -0.30
C GLY A 41 -18.16 -14.78 -1.48
N ARG A 42 -16.94 -14.98 -2.00
CA ARG A 42 -16.70 -15.72 -3.27
C ARG A 42 -15.68 -16.84 -3.15
N SER A 43 -14.79 -16.77 -2.18
CA SER A 43 -13.71 -17.71 -1.98
C SER A 43 -14.17 -18.93 -1.20
N SER A 44 -13.55 -20.07 -1.48
CA SER A 44 -13.69 -21.30 -0.69
C SER A 44 -12.51 -21.55 0.25
N ILE A 45 -11.57 -20.60 0.33
CA ILE A 45 -10.39 -20.69 1.19
C ILE A 45 -10.82 -20.32 2.62
N ASP A 46 -10.45 -21.17 3.59
CA ASP A 46 -10.61 -20.87 5.01
C ASP A 46 -9.56 -19.82 5.45
N PHE A 47 -10.00 -18.57 5.53
CA PHE A 47 -9.17 -17.41 5.80
C PHE A 47 -10.01 -16.29 6.42
N ASP A 48 -9.43 -15.51 7.34
CA ASP A 48 -10.09 -14.37 7.96
C ASP A 48 -10.03 -13.13 7.05
N TYR A 49 -10.93 -13.09 6.07
CA TYR A 49 -11.04 -11.99 5.12
C TYR A 49 -11.45 -10.66 5.77
N VAL A 50 -12.20 -10.70 6.87
CA VAL A 50 -12.66 -9.50 7.57
C VAL A 50 -11.46 -8.82 8.23
N ALA A 51 -10.72 -9.55 9.06
CA ALA A 51 -9.54 -9.01 9.73
C ALA A 51 -8.47 -8.54 8.72
N TYR A 52 -8.30 -9.28 7.62
CA TYR A 52 -7.35 -8.89 6.57
C TYR A 52 -7.77 -7.63 5.82
N SER A 53 -9.07 -7.43 5.56
CA SER A 53 -9.59 -6.21 4.95
C SER A 53 -9.35 -5.01 5.86
N GLU A 54 -9.69 -5.13 7.15
CA GLU A 54 -9.49 -4.08 8.15
C GLU A 54 -8.01 -3.69 8.26
N GLN A 55 -7.12 -4.69 8.37
CA GLN A 55 -5.69 -4.44 8.45
C GLN A 55 -5.17 -3.67 7.21
N ASN A 56 -5.60 -4.05 6.01
CA ASN A 56 -5.17 -3.37 4.79
C ASN A 56 -5.76 -1.96 4.65
N LEU A 57 -7.01 -1.74 5.08
CA LEU A 57 -7.63 -0.41 5.10
C LEU A 57 -6.93 0.52 6.09
N THR A 58 -6.63 0.08 7.31
CA THR A 58 -5.86 0.89 8.28
C THR A 58 -4.50 1.30 7.71
N ARG A 59 -3.77 0.34 7.11
CA ARG A 59 -2.47 0.63 6.47
C ARG A 59 -2.63 1.56 5.28
N PHE A 60 -3.72 1.43 4.51
CA PHE A 60 -4.03 2.32 3.40
C PHE A 60 -4.24 3.75 3.90
N ASP A 61 -5.03 3.95 4.95
CA ASP A 61 -5.32 5.27 5.50
C ASP A 61 -4.05 5.97 6.00
N GLU A 62 -3.17 5.23 6.69
CA GLU A 62 -1.86 5.74 7.12
C GLU A 62 -0.98 6.12 5.92
N ALA A 63 -0.87 5.24 4.92
CA ALA A 63 -0.08 5.49 3.70
C ALA A 63 -0.63 6.68 2.90
N TRP A 64 -1.95 6.80 2.82
CA TRP A 64 -2.65 7.87 2.12
C TRP A 64 -2.44 9.21 2.81
N ALA A 65 -2.59 9.27 4.13
CA ALA A 65 -2.32 10.48 4.90
C ALA A 65 -0.88 10.96 4.73
N ALA A 66 0.10 10.04 4.79
CA ALA A 66 1.50 10.34 4.55
C ALA A 66 1.76 10.83 3.11
N PHE A 67 1.11 10.21 2.11
CA PHE A 67 1.23 10.64 0.72
C PHE A 67 0.63 12.03 0.50
N GLN A 68 -0.53 12.32 1.08
CA GLN A 68 -1.13 13.65 1.00
C GLN A 68 -0.27 14.72 1.68
N GLN A 69 0.43 14.39 2.77
CA GLN A 69 1.37 15.30 3.39
C GLN A 69 2.57 15.58 2.46
N MET A 70 3.10 14.56 1.79
CA MET A 70 4.17 14.70 0.79
C MET A 70 3.75 15.60 -0.37
N GLU A 71 2.51 15.49 -0.86
CA GLU A 71 2.03 16.32 -1.99
C GLU A 71 1.81 17.79 -1.62
N ARG A 72 1.73 18.12 -0.33
CA ARG A 72 1.56 19.51 0.16
C ARG A 72 2.88 20.20 0.50
N ALA A 73 3.98 19.45 0.57
CA ALA A 73 5.32 19.96 0.90
C ALA A 73 6.07 20.41 -0.35
#